data_AF-A0A1I3NX84-F1
#
_entry.id   AF-A0A1I3NX84-F1
#
_cell.length_a   1.000
_cell.length_b   1.000
_cell.length_c   1.000
_cell.angle_alpha   90.00
_cell.angle_beta   90.00
_cell.angle_gamma   90.00
#
_symmetry.space_group_name_H-M   'P 1'
#
loop_
_entity.id
_entity.type
_entity.pdbx_description
1 polymer ?
#
loop_
_entity_poly.entity_id
_entity_poly.type
_entity_poly.pdbx_seq_one_letter_code
_entity_poly.pdbx_strand_id
1 'polypeptide(L)' 'MEVKNICCIGAGYVGGPTMSVIAQQCPHITVT' A
#
# COMPACT_ATOMS: atom_id res chain seq x y z
N MET A 1 -2.19 -5.40 -17.98
CA MET A 1 -2.61 -4.22 -17.20
C MET A 1 -1.70 -4.13 -16.00
N GLU A 2 -1.17 -2.95 -15.69
CA GLU A 2 -0.36 -2.71 -14.50
C GLU A 2 -1.18 -2.02 -13.41
N VAL A 3 -1.03 -2.46 -12.17
CA VAL A 3 -1.70 -1.84 -11.01
C VAL A 3 -0.89 -0.64 -10.56
N LYS A 4 -1.53 0.53 -10.48
CA LYS A 4 -0.89 1.79 -10.05
C LYS A 4 -1.35 2.28 -8.68
N ASN A 5 -2.56 1.89 -8.27
CA ASN A 5 -3.19 2.38 -7.05
C ASN A 5 -3.79 1.22 -6.26
N ILE A 6 -3.53 1.18 -4.96
CA ILE A 6 -4.08 0.23 -4.01
C ILE A 6 -4.81 1.02 -2.93
N CYS A 7 -6.10 0.73 -2.73
CA CYS A 7 -6.90 1.31 -1.65
C CYS A 7 -7.00 0.30 -0.51
N CYS A 8 -6.55 0.69 0.67
CA CYS A 8 -6.56 -0.09 1.89
C CYS A 8 -7.73 0.37 2.77
N ILE A 9 -8.69 -0.53 3.00
CA ILE A 9 -9.82 -0.25 3.88
C ILE A 9 -9.47 -0.73 5.29
N GLY A 10 -8.94 0.20 6.09
CA GLY A 10 -8.55 -0.01 7.48
C GLY A 10 -7.03 -0.15 7.68
N ALA A 11 -6.49 0.59 8.64
CA ALA A 11 -5.05 0.72 8.89
C ALA A 11 -4.63 0.23 10.28
N GLY A 12 -5.31 -0.80 10.81
CA GLY A 12 -4.95 -1.42 12.08
C GLY A 12 -3.57 -2.09 12.04
N TYR A 13 -3.28 -2.95 13.01
CA TYR A 13 -1.98 -3.65 13.14
C TYR A 13 -1.48 -4.30 11.83
N VAL A 14 -2.37 -4.73 10.94
CA VAL A 14 -2.00 -5.31 9.65
C VAL A 14 -1.92 -4.25 8.54
N GLY A 15 -2.92 -3.38 8.42
CA GLY A 15 -3.03 -2.45 7.29
C GLY A 15 -1.89 -1.44 7.23
N GLY A 16 -1.57 -0.78 8.34
CA GLY A 16 -0.52 0.23 8.40
C GLY A 16 0.87 -0.29 8.01
N PRO A 17 1.36 -1.38 8.64
CA PRO A 17 2.64 -1.98 8.27
C PRO A 17 2.65 -2.52 6.83
N THR A 18 1.55 -3.08 6.34
CA THR A 18 1.45 -3.57 4.96
C THR A 18 1.61 -2.42 3.96
N MET A 19 0.88 -1.31 4.16
CA MET A 19 1.02 -0.12 3.31
C MET A 19 2.43 0.46 3.36
N SER A 20 3.06 0.48 4.55
CA SER A 20 4.42 1.00 4.72
C SER A 20 5.45 0.18 3.95
N VAL A 21 5.35 -1.15 3.98
CA VAL A 21 6.23 -2.03 3.22
C VAL A 21 6.02 -1.85 1.71
N ILE A 22 4.77 -1.75 1.25
CA ILE A 22 4.48 -1.54 -0.18
C ILE A 22 5.03 -0.19 -0.65
N ALA A 23 4.81 0.88 0.10
CA ALA A 23 5.33 2.21 -0.25
C ALA A 23 6.86 2.25 -0.32
N GLN A 24 7.55 1.50 0.55
CA GLN A 24 9.02 1.41 0.56
C GLN A 24 9.56 0.56 -0.60
N GLN A 25 8.97 -0.61 -0.84
CA GLN A 25 9.50 -1.60 -1.80
C GLN A 25 9.00 -1.36 -3.23
N CYS A 26 7.84 -0.71 -3.38
CA CYS A 26 7.20 -0.43 -4.66
C CYS A 26 6.84 1.07 -4.75
N PRO A 27 7.83 1.97 -4.81
CA PRO A 27 7.61 3.42 -4.75
C PRO A 27 6.84 4.00 -5.95
N HIS A 28 6.63 3.20 -7.00
CA HIS A 28 5.84 3.56 -8.17
C HIS A 28 4.34 3.24 -8.01
N ILE A 29 3.94 2.56 -6.93
CA ILE A 29 2.56 2.22 -6.61
C ILE A 29 2.07 3.15 -5.50
N THR A 30 0.93 3.79 -5.71
CA THR A 30 0.29 4.62 -4.68
C THR A 30 -0.60 3.74 -3.79
N VAL A 31 -0.45 3.86 -2.48
CA VAL A 31 -1.26 3.13 -1.49
C VAL A 31 -1.96 4.14 -0.58
N THR A 32 -3.28 4.04 -0.44
CA THR A 32 -4.12 4.98 0.32
C THR A 32 -5.07 4.24 1.25
#